data_AF-A0A932F605-F1
#
_entry.id   AF-A0A932F605-F1
#
_cell.length_a   1.000
_cell.length_b   1.000
_cell.length_c   1.000
_cell.angle_alpha   90.00
_cell.angle_beta   90.00
_cell.angle_gamma   90.00
#
_symmetry.space_group_name_H-M   'P 1'
#
loop_
_entity.id
_entity.type
_entity.pdbx_description
1 polymer ?
#
loop_
_entity_poly.entity_id
_entity_poly.type
_entity_poly.pdbx_seq_one_letter_code
_entity_poly.pdbx_strand_id
1 'polypeptide(L)'
;IGMAFGGTGAVFLGMSALASTIKTDLSNMGKWLFVGLIVVLVASVANIWLQMPALMLAISAMAIVIFSAYMLYDLKRIIDGGETNYVMATLSIYLDVYNVFVHLLQLLMSLTGNDD
;
A
#
# COMPACT_ATOMS: atom_id res chain seq x y z
N ILE A 1 5.94 13.50 9.95
CA ILE A 1 4.57 12.95 10.20
C ILE A 1 3.51 13.64 9.34
N GLY A 2 3.35 14.97 9.39
CA GLY A 2 2.35 15.70 8.58
C GLY A 2 2.45 15.44 7.08
N MET A 3 3.67 15.43 6.53
CA MET A 3 3.95 15.06 5.13
C MET A 3 3.48 13.64 4.78
N ALA A 4 3.68 12.68 5.70
CA ALA A 4 3.30 11.30 5.47
C ALA A 4 1.78 11.10 5.50
N PHE A 5 1.11 11.81 6.41
CA PHE A 5 -0.34 11.84 6.50
C PHE A 5 -0.96 12.47 5.25
N GLY A 6 -0.45 13.64 4.82
CA GLY A 6 -0.90 14.30 3.60
C GLY A 6 -0.65 13.46 2.34
N GLY A 7 0.53 12.83 2.24
CA GLY A 7 0.87 11.93 1.14
C GLY A 7 -0.07 10.71 1.07
N THR A 8 -0.35 10.08 2.21
CA THR A 8 -1.30 8.95 2.27
C THR A 8 -2.72 9.37 1.90
N GLY A 9 -3.16 10.55 2.36
CA GLY A 9 -4.45 11.12 1.96
C GLY A 9 -4.55 11.36 0.45
N ALA A 10 -3.49 11.87 -0.16
CA ALA A 10 -3.42 12.04 -1.61
C ALA A 10 -3.47 10.71 -2.36
N VAL A 11 -2.75 9.69 -1.88
CA VAL A 11 -2.80 8.32 -2.44
C VAL A 11 -4.21 7.75 -2.34
N PHE A 12 -4.85 7.83 -1.17
CA PHE A 12 -6.20 7.32 -0.97
C PHE A 12 -7.22 7.98 -1.90
N LEU A 13 -7.18 9.31 -2.00
CA LEU A 13 -8.06 10.06 -2.90
C LEU A 13 -7.80 9.69 -4.37
N GLY A 14 -6.53 9.54 -4.75
CA GLY A 14 -6.14 9.10 -6.09
C GLY A 14 -6.67 7.69 -6.41
N MET A 15 -6.47 6.72 -5.51
CA MET A 15 -6.94 5.35 -5.70
C MET A 15 -8.47 5.26 -5.72
N SER A 16 -9.17 6.05 -4.90
CA SER A 16 -10.63 6.14 -4.90
C SER A 16 -11.19 6.72 -6.20
N ALA A 17 -10.57 7.78 -6.72
CA ALA A 17 -10.92 8.33 -8.03
C ALA A 17 -10.67 7.32 -9.16
N LEU A 18 -9.57 6.58 -9.10
CA LEU A 18 -9.29 5.52 -10.09
C LEU A 18 -10.27 4.35 -9.98
N ALA A 19 -10.59 3.89 -8.77
CA ALA A 19 -11.52 2.78 -8.55
C ALA A 19 -12.92 3.08 -9.13
N SER A 20 -13.38 4.33 -9.02
CA SER A 20 -14.69 4.76 -9.53
C SER A 20 -14.71 5.01 -11.04
N THR A 21 -13.55 5.27 -11.67
CA THR A 21 -13.46 5.59 -13.10
C THR A 21 -13.10 4.38 -13.97
N ILE A 22 -12.34 3.43 -13.43
CA ILE A 22 -11.98 2.18 -14.11
C ILE A 22 -13.25 1.34 -14.30
N LYS A 23 -13.52 0.95 -15.55
CA LYS A 23 -14.68 0.11 -15.90
C LYS A 23 -14.35 -1.37 -16.05
N THR A 24 -13.07 -1.71 -16.14
CA THR A 24 -12.58 -3.08 -16.26
C THR A 24 -12.60 -3.80 -14.91
N ASP A 25 -12.89 -5.10 -14.95
CA ASP A 25 -12.75 -5.97 -13.79
C ASP A 25 -11.27 -6.12 -13.41
N LEU A 26 -10.95 -5.85 -12.15
CA LEU A 26 -9.61 -5.96 -11.57
C LEU A 26 -9.39 -7.30 -10.86
N SER A 27 -10.33 -8.25 -10.92
CA SER A 27 -10.24 -9.57 -10.27
C SER A 27 -8.91 -10.29 -10.50
N ASN A 28 -8.36 -10.20 -11.71
CA ASN A 28 -7.07 -10.79 -12.09
C ASN A 28 -5.86 -10.13 -11.41
N MET A 29 -5.97 -8.87 -10.99
CA MET A 29 -4.91 -8.13 -10.31
C MET A 29 -4.61 -8.71 -8.93
N GLY A 30 -5.61 -9.27 -8.25
CA GLY A 30 -5.46 -9.85 -6.90
C GLY A 30 -4.37 -10.92 -6.80
N LYS A 31 -4.19 -11.74 -7.86
CA LYS A 31 -3.12 -12.77 -7.88
C LYS A 31 -1.72 -12.14 -7.90
N TRP A 32 -1.54 -11.09 -8.69
CA TRP A 32 -0.27 -10.37 -8.78
C TRP A 32 0.03 -9.58 -7.52
N LEU A 33 -0.98 -8.96 -6.93
CA LEU A 33 -0.87 -8.26 -5.65
C LEU A 33 -0.45 -9.20 -4.52
N PHE A 34 -1.02 -10.41 -4.48
CA PHE A 34 -0.64 -11.43 -3.51
C PHE A 34 0.82 -11.85 -3.65
N VAL A 35 1.30 -12.07 -4.87
CA VAL A 35 2.72 -12.35 -5.13
C VAL A 35 3.59 -11.17 -4.66
N GLY A 36 3.21 -9.94 -4.98
CA GLY A 36 3.92 -8.74 -4.53
C GLY A 36 4.02 -8.63 -3.02
N LEU A 37 2.92 -8.90 -2.30
CA LEU A 37 2.88 -8.91 -0.84
C LEU A 37 3.86 -9.94 -0.26
N ILE A 38 3.90 -11.15 -0.83
CA ILE A 38 4.84 -12.19 -0.40
C ILE A 38 6.28 -11.73 -0.62
N VAL A 39 6.59 -11.07 -1.75
CA VAL A 39 7.94 -10.52 -1.98
C VAL A 39 8.31 -9.48 -0.92
N VAL A 40 7.40 -8.55 -0.61
CA VAL A 40 7.63 -7.53 0.44
C VAL A 40 7.85 -8.19 1.80
N LEU A 41 7.06 -9.22 2.14
CA LEU A 41 7.20 -9.94 3.40
C LEU A 41 8.55 -10.67 3.48
N VAL A 42 8.93 -11.40 2.44
CA VAL A 42 10.22 -12.12 2.39
C VAL A 42 11.38 -11.13 2.47
N ALA A 43 11.32 -10.02 1.73
CA ALA A 43 12.34 -8.98 1.79
C ALA A 43 12.44 -8.34 3.18
N SER A 44 11.29 -8.08 3.83
CA SER A 44 11.22 -7.53 5.18
C SER A 44 11.86 -8.48 6.20
N VAL A 45 11.55 -9.77 6.09
CA VAL A 45 12.13 -10.81 6.95
C VAL A 45 13.64 -10.93 6.70
N ALA A 46 14.09 -10.98 5.45
CA ALA A 46 15.51 -11.00 5.10
C ALA A 46 16.27 -9.78 5.65
N ASN A 47 15.64 -8.59 5.64
CA ASN A 47 16.23 -7.37 6.16
C ASN A 47 16.47 -7.39 7.68
N ILE A 48 15.81 -8.28 8.44
CA ILE A 48 16.04 -8.42 9.88
C ILE A 48 17.50 -8.84 10.17
N TRP A 49 18.06 -9.73 9.34
CA TRP A 49 19.45 -10.19 9.48
C TRP A 49 20.44 -9.33 8.69
N LEU A 50 20.04 -8.81 7.53
CA LEU A 50 20.92 -8.00 6.68
C LEU A 50 21.10 -6.58 7.22
N GLN A 51 20.07 -6.01 7.85
CA GLN A 51 20.05 -4.67 8.43
C GLN A 51 20.57 -3.58 7.47
N MET A 52 20.25 -3.71 6.17
CA MET A 52 20.74 -2.81 5.14
C MET A 52 19.80 -1.60 4.98
N PRO A 53 20.27 -0.36 5.21
CA PRO A 53 19.43 0.83 5.07
C PRO A 53 18.81 0.98 3.68
N ALA A 54 19.60 0.68 2.63
CA ALA A 54 19.13 0.71 1.24
C ALA A 54 18.02 -0.32 0.96
N LEU A 55 18.11 -1.51 1.56
CA LEU A 55 17.08 -2.55 1.42
C LEU A 55 15.77 -2.11 2.11
N MET A 56 15.87 -1.48 3.28
CA MET A 56 14.70 -0.94 4.00
C MET A 56 13.96 0.14 3.20
N LEU A 57 14.70 1.02 2.52
CA LEU A 57 14.14 2.02 1.61
C LEU A 57 13.43 1.37 0.42
N ALA A 58 14.05 0.37 -0.21
CA ALA A 58 13.46 -0.37 -1.31
C ALA A 58 12.18 -1.10 -0.89
N ILE A 59 12.18 -1.76 0.27
CA ILE A 59 11.01 -2.42 0.85
C ILE A 59 9.89 -1.42 1.07
N SER A 60 10.19 -0.27 1.69
CA SER A 60 9.21 0.77 1.97
C SER A 60 8.59 1.31 0.68
N ALA A 61 9.41 1.60 -0.34
CA ALA A 61 8.93 2.07 -1.64
C ALA A 61 8.04 1.02 -2.34
N MET A 62 8.46 -0.25 -2.37
CA MET A 62 7.66 -1.34 -2.94
C MET A 62 6.35 -1.54 -2.18
N ALA A 63 6.38 -1.49 -0.85
CA ALA A 63 5.20 -1.65 -0.02
C ALA A 63 4.19 -0.54 -0.27
N ILE A 64 4.61 0.73 -0.39
CA ILE A 64 3.73 1.84 -0.74
C ILE A 64 3.00 1.55 -2.06
N VAL A 65 3.73 1.10 -3.10
CA VAL A 65 3.13 0.78 -4.41
C VAL A 65 2.15 -0.37 -4.30
N ILE A 66 2.52 -1.46 -3.64
CA ILE A 66 1.69 -2.66 -3.52
C ILE A 66 0.42 -2.39 -2.71
N PHE A 67 0.53 -1.72 -1.55
CA PHE A 67 -0.63 -1.40 -0.73
C PHE A 67 -1.53 -0.33 -1.38
N SER A 68 -0.97 0.60 -2.16
CA SER A 68 -1.78 1.51 -2.98
C SER A 68 -2.57 0.75 -4.06
N ALA A 69 -1.97 -0.27 -4.67
CA ALA A 69 -2.65 -1.09 -5.66
C ALA A 69 -3.68 -2.05 -5.04
N TYR A 70 -3.44 -2.56 -3.83
CA TYR A 70 -4.44 -3.27 -3.02
C TYR A 70 -5.63 -2.37 -2.68
N MET A 71 -5.37 -1.14 -2.27
CA MET A 71 -6.41 -0.16 -1.96
C MET A 71 -7.31 0.08 -3.17
N LEU A 72 -6.72 0.25 -4.37
CA LEU A 72 -7.46 0.35 -5.63
C LEU A 72 -8.32 -0.90 -5.89
N TYR A 73 -7.73 -2.08 -5.70
CA TYR A 73 -8.40 -3.37 -5.90
C TYR A 73 -9.60 -3.54 -4.95
N ASP A 74 -9.43 -3.26 -3.66
CA ASP A 74 -10.48 -3.42 -2.66
C ASP A 74 -11.58 -2.35 -2.80
N LEU A 75 -11.21 -1.09 -3.09
CA LEU A 75 -12.18 -0.05 -3.42
C LEU A 75 -13.03 -0.44 -4.63
N LYS A 76 -12.40 -0.97 -5.68
CA LYS A 76 -13.11 -1.42 -6.89
C LYS A 76 -14.09 -2.55 -6.57
N ARG A 77 -13.68 -3.55 -5.77
CA ARG A 77 -14.53 -4.68 -5.36
C ARG A 77 -15.74 -4.23 -4.55
N ILE A 78 -15.58 -3.22 -3.69
CA ILE A 78 -16.71 -2.63 -2.96
C ILE A 78 -17.67 -1.92 -3.91
N ILE A 79 -17.15 -1.10 -4.83
CA ILE A 79 -17.95 -0.33 -5.80
C ILE A 79 -18.74 -1.26 -6.73
N ASP A 80 -18.10 -2.34 -7.20
CA ASP A 80 -18.71 -3.31 -8.10
C ASP A 80 -19.67 -4.28 -7.39
N GLY A 81 -19.80 -4.20 -6.07
CA GLY A 81 -20.67 -5.09 -5.28
C GLY A 81 -20.16 -6.53 -5.17
N GLY A 82 -18.86 -6.76 -5.40
CA GLY A 82 -18.24 -8.08 -5.34
C GLY A 82 -17.99 -8.60 -3.93
N GLU A 83 -18.07 -7.74 -2.90
CA GLU A 83 -17.92 -8.11 -1.49
C GLU A 83 -19.22 -7.89 -0.71
N THR A 84 -19.82 -8.98 -0.22
CA THR A 84 -21.05 -8.92 0.59
C THR A 84 -20.78 -8.56 2.05
N ASN A 85 -19.52 -8.65 2.49
CA ASN A 85 -19.12 -8.34 3.85
C ASN A 85 -18.41 -6.99 3.93
N TYR A 86 -19.20 -5.93 4.12
CA TYR A 86 -18.70 -4.55 4.25
C TYR A 86 -17.73 -4.35 5.42
N VAL A 87 -17.80 -5.16 6.49
CA VAL A 87 -16.88 -5.05 7.63
C VAL A 87 -15.47 -5.49 7.22
N MET A 88 -15.36 -6.62 6.52
CA MET A 88 -14.06 -7.10 6.04
C MET A 88 -13.49 -6.20 4.95
N ALA A 89 -14.36 -5.68 4.08
CA ALA A 89 -13.93 -4.79 3.00
C ALA A 89 -13.40 -3.45 3.54
N THR A 90 -14.08 -2.86 4.52
CA THR A 90 -13.60 -1.63 5.18
C THR A 90 -12.33 -1.85 6.01
N LEU A 91 -12.20 -3.01 6.67
CA LEU A 91 -10.97 -3.38 7.37
C LEU A 91 -9.79 -3.52 6.41
N SER A 92 -10.00 -4.12 5.23
CA SER A 92 -8.95 -4.32 4.24
C SER A 92 -8.42 -2.97 3.72
N ILE A 93 -9.33 -2.06 3.37
CA ILE A 93 -8.96 -0.68 3.00
C ILE A 93 -8.22 0.04 4.13
N TYR A 94 -8.68 -0.13 5.39
CA TYR A 94 -7.99 0.46 6.54
C TYR A 94 -6.55 -0.05 6.64
N LEU A 95 -6.34 -1.35 6.47
CA LEU A 95 -5.00 -1.95 6.50
C LEU A 95 -4.12 -1.44 5.37
N ASP A 96 -4.67 -1.27 4.17
CA ASP A 96 -3.93 -0.69 3.04
C ASP A 96 -3.49 0.75 3.33
N VAL A 97 -4.42 1.59 3.80
CA VAL A 97 -4.14 2.98 4.17
C VAL A 97 -3.09 3.04 5.27
N TYR A 98 -3.22 2.20 6.29
CA TYR A 98 -2.27 2.12 7.39
C TYR A 98 -0.87 1.73 6.91
N ASN A 99 -0.76 0.70 6.07
CA ASN A 99 0.53 0.25 5.55
C ASN A 99 1.17 1.29 4.64
N VAL A 100 0.40 1.94 3.75
CA VAL A 100 0.90 3.08 2.97
C VAL A 100 1.43 4.16 3.89
N PHE A 101 0.68 4.53 4.94
CA PHE A 101 1.12 5.55 5.89
C PHE A 101 2.43 5.19 6.59
N VAL A 102 2.55 3.97 7.14
CA VAL A 102 3.74 3.54 7.87
C VAL A 102 4.96 3.50 6.96
N HIS A 103 4.83 2.93 5.76
CA HIS A 103 5.95 2.83 4.83
C HIS A 103 6.34 4.17 4.21
N LEU A 104 5.37 5.03 3.94
CA LEU A 104 5.64 6.39 3.47
C LEU A 104 6.28 7.23 4.56
N LEU A 105 5.86 7.04 5.82
CA LEU A 105 6.50 7.65 6.97
C LEU A 105 7.95 7.17 7.14
N GLN A 106 8.21 5.87 7.04
CA GLN A 106 9.56 5.29 7.09
C GLN A 106 10.46 5.84 5.98
N LEU A 107 9.95 5.86 4.74
CA LEU A 107 10.66 6.37 3.58
C LEU A 107 10.99 7.85 3.75
N LEU A 108 10.01 8.68 4.10
CA LEU A 108 10.23 10.11 4.32
C LEU A 108 11.20 10.35 5.47
N MET A 109 11.04 9.68 6.62
CA MET A 109 11.97 9.82 7.74
C MET A 109 13.41 9.46 7.36
N SER A 110 13.61 8.40 6.58
CA SER A 110 14.96 8.02 6.14
C SER A 110 15.56 8.96 5.10
N LEU A 111 14.74 9.67 4.31
CA LEU A 111 15.22 10.64 3.32
C LEU A 111 15.45 12.03 3.92
N THR A 112 14.58 12.48 4.82
CA THR A 112 14.68 13.80 5.46
C THR A 112 15.49 13.77 6.75
N GLY A 113 15.76 12.59 7.31
CA GLY A 113 16.56 12.40 8.52
C GLY A 113 18.07 12.30 8.25
N ASN A 114 18.50 12.41 6.99
CA ASN A 114 19.91 12.42 6.58
C ASN A 114 20.49 13.85 6.46
N ASP A 115 19.75 14.86 6.88
CA ASP A 115 20.26 16.23 6.99
C ASP A 115 20.94 16.39 8.36
N ASP A 116 22.20 15.96 8.46
CA ASP A 116 23.16 16.44 9.48
C ASP A 116 23.53 17.92 9.23
#